data_AF-A0A844X957-F1
#
_entry.id   AF-A0A844X957-F1
#
_cell.length_a   1.000
_cell.length_b   1.000
_cell.length_c   1.000
_cell.angle_alpha   90.00
_cell.angle_beta   90.00
_cell.angle_gamma   90.00
#
_symmetry.space_group_name_H-M   'P 1'
#
loop_
_entity.id
_entity.type
_entity.pdbx_description
1 polymer ?
#
loop_
_entity_poly.entity_id
_entity_poly.type
_entity_poly.pdbx_seq_one_letter_code
_entity_poly.pdbx_strand_id
1 'polypeptide(L)'
;MASPSPLDDPENAAFAWARYRRLMRLMMGITLATVVIAMAILYKQVEEVSAHFFIATALGIGFSMLLMSALMGLVFLSSGTGHDNSVEHNLDDLDPDAKPKDRRKLGWKEGAER
;
A
#
# COMPACT_ATOMS: atom_id res chain seq x y z
N MET A 1 23.12 -16.09 1.92
CA MET A 1 22.22 -16.09 0.75
C MET A 1 20.88 -15.59 1.27
N ALA A 2 20.39 -14.47 0.74
CA ALA A 2 19.16 -13.85 1.24
C ALA A 2 17.97 -14.81 1.03
N SER A 3 17.14 -14.95 2.06
CA SER A 3 15.89 -15.72 2.01
C SER A 3 14.95 -15.14 0.94
N PRO A 4 14.12 -15.97 0.26
CA PRO A 4 13.18 -15.49 -0.75
C PRO A 4 12.31 -14.38 -0.17
N SER A 5 12.24 -13.26 -0.88
CA SER A 5 11.43 -12.10 -0.48
C SER A 5 9.95 -12.46 -0.61
N PRO A 6 9.10 -12.20 0.40
CA PRO A 6 7.64 -12.35 0.29
C PRO A 6 6.98 -11.53 -0.84
N LEU A 7 7.74 -10.70 -1.57
CA LEU A 7 7.33 -10.02 -2.80
C LEU A 7 7.35 -10.90 -4.06
N ASP A 8 7.91 -12.11 -3.99
CA ASP A 8 7.86 -13.10 -5.09
C ASP A 8 6.53 -13.87 -5.13
N ASP A 9 5.62 -13.59 -4.18
CA ASP A 9 4.31 -14.24 -4.09
C ASP A 9 3.22 -13.40 -4.79
N PRO A 10 2.84 -13.73 -6.05
CA PRO A 10 1.94 -12.92 -6.86
C PRO A 10 0.54 -12.76 -6.24
N GLU A 11 0.15 -13.68 -5.37
CA GLU A 11 -1.16 -13.67 -4.70
C GLU A 11 -1.27 -12.56 -3.64
N ASN A 12 -0.21 -12.30 -2.87
CA ASN A 12 -0.19 -11.25 -1.84
C ASN A 12 -0.18 -9.84 -2.47
N ALA A 13 0.61 -9.65 -3.53
CA ALA A 13 0.66 -8.40 -4.28
C ALA A 13 -0.70 -8.11 -4.97
N ALA A 14 -1.34 -9.13 -5.54
CA ALA A 14 -2.65 -8.99 -6.17
C ALA A 14 -3.74 -8.59 -5.16
N PHE A 15 -3.73 -9.18 -3.96
CA PHE A 15 -4.68 -8.84 -2.90
C PHE A 15 -4.50 -7.40 -2.39
N ALA A 16 -3.25 -6.96 -2.16
CA ALA A 16 -2.95 -5.59 -1.76
C ALA A 16 -3.40 -4.57 -2.82
N TRP A 17 -3.16 -4.87 -4.11
CA TRP A 17 -3.56 -4.01 -5.22
C TRP A 17 -5.08 -3.94 -5.42
N ALA A 18 -5.82 -5.03 -5.16
CA ALA A 18 -7.28 -5.02 -5.20
C ALA A 18 -7.86 -4.07 -4.14
N ARG A 19 -7.31 -4.08 -2.92
CA ARG A 19 -7.72 -3.19 -1.84
C ARG A 19 -7.44 -1.72 -2.15
N TYR A 20 -6.25 -1.42 -2.65
CA TYR A 20 -5.88 -0.06 -3.09
C TYR A 20 -6.85 0.47 -4.16
N ARG A 21 -7.15 -0.32 -5.19
CA ARG A 21 -8.09 0.11 -6.24
C ARG A 21 -9.51 0.37 -5.72
N ARG A 22 -9.97 -0.40 -4.74
CA ARG A 22 -11.27 -0.16 -4.08
C ARG A 22 -11.26 1.17 -3.32
N LEU A 23 -10.20 1.47 -2.59
CA LEU A 23 -10.04 2.74 -1.88
C LEU A 23 -9.95 3.92 -2.85
N MET A 24 -9.17 3.80 -3.93
CA MET A 24 -9.06 4.83 -4.96
C MET A 24 -10.38 5.12 -5.66
N ARG A 25 -11.23 4.11 -5.89
CA ARG A 25 -12.59 4.32 -6.42
C ARG A 25 -13.47 5.11 -5.46
N LEU A 26 -13.37 4.83 -4.15
CA LEU A 26 -14.13 5.56 -3.14
C LEU A 26 -13.65 7.02 -3.05
N MET A 27 -12.33 7.23 -3.03
CA MET A 27 -11.73 8.57 -3.04
C MET A 27 -12.09 9.34 -4.32
N MET A 28 -12.12 8.68 -5.48
CA MET A 28 -12.61 9.28 -6.72
C MET A 28 -14.06 9.75 -6.60
N GLY A 29 -14.93 8.96 -5.98
CA GLY A 29 -16.32 9.35 -5.72
C GLY A 29 -16.42 10.60 -4.83
N ILE A 30 -15.64 10.65 -3.75
CA ILE A 30 -15.59 11.82 -2.84
C ILE A 30 -15.04 13.06 -3.56
N THR A 31 -13.98 12.91 -4.35
CA THR A 31 -13.41 14.02 -5.12
C THR A 31 -14.41 14.54 -6.15
N LEU A 32 -15.11 13.65 -6.86
CA LEU A 32 -16.17 14.07 -7.80
C LEU A 32 -17.27 14.84 -7.08
N ALA A 33 -17.76 14.32 -5.94
CA ALA A 33 -18.80 14.99 -5.17
C ALA A 33 -18.34 16.39 -4.71
N THR A 34 -17.11 16.49 -4.21
CA THR A 34 -16.51 17.78 -3.80
C THR A 34 -16.40 18.75 -4.98
N VAL A 35 -15.92 18.30 -6.14
CA VAL A 35 -15.80 19.13 -7.35
C VAL A 35 -17.18 19.62 -7.83
N VAL A 36 -18.19 18.74 -7.83
CA VAL A 36 -19.57 19.11 -8.21
C VAL A 36 -20.13 20.16 -7.25
N ILE A 37 -19.95 19.98 -5.94
CA ILE A 37 -20.40 20.95 -4.93
C ILE A 37 -19.67 22.29 -5.11
N ALA A 38 -18.35 22.27 -5.28
CA ALA A 38 -17.56 23.48 -5.51
C ALA A 38 -18.01 24.23 -6.77
N MET A 39 -18.26 23.51 -7.87
CA MET A 39 -18.77 24.11 -9.10
C MET A 39 -20.19 24.66 -8.95
N ALA A 40 -21.07 23.97 -8.22
CA ALA A 40 -22.43 24.46 -7.97
C ALA A 40 -22.41 25.76 -7.15
N ILE A 41 -21.53 25.86 -6.16
CA ILE A 41 -21.33 27.09 -5.37
C ILE A 41 -20.78 28.21 -6.26
N LEU A 42 -19.75 27.91 -7.06
CA LEU A 42 -19.11 28.87 -7.94
C LEU A 42 -20.08 29.41 -8.99
N TYR A 43 -20.87 28.53 -9.61
CA TYR A 43 -21.89 28.91 -10.60
C TYR A 43 -22.94 29.87 -10.03
N LYS A 44 -23.27 29.77 -8.74
CA LYS A 44 -24.22 30.68 -8.08
C LYS A 44 -23.63 32.05 -7.71
N GLN A 45 -22.31 32.15 -7.57
CA GLN A 45 -21.66 33.38 -7.10
C GLN A 45 -21.06 34.21 -8.25
N VAL A 46 -20.91 33.62 -9.42
CA VAL A 46 -20.07 34.17 -10.49
C VAL A 46 -20.88 34.23 -11.80
N GLU A 47 -21.37 35.42 -12.15
CA GLU A 47 -22.24 35.62 -13.31
C GLU A 47 -21.50 35.96 -14.63
N GLU A 48 -20.21 36.34 -14.59
CA GLU A 48 -19.46 36.83 -15.78
C GLU A 48 -18.09 36.18 -16.00
N VAL A 49 -17.97 34.85 -15.87
CA VAL A 49 -16.67 34.18 -16.06
C VAL A 49 -16.69 33.14 -17.18
N SER A 50 -15.63 33.13 -17.99
CA SER A 50 -15.47 32.25 -19.16
C SER A 50 -15.55 30.77 -18.77
N ALA A 51 -16.12 29.95 -19.66
CA ALA A 51 -16.21 28.50 -19.49
C ALA A 51 -14.85 27.83 -19.19
N HIS A 52 -13.74 28.40 -19.70
CA HIS A 52 -12.39 27.89 -19.44
C HIS A 52 -12.02 27.90 -17.96
N PHE A 53 -12.50 28.89 -17.19
CA PHE A 53 -12.23 29.00 -15.76
C PHE A 53 -12.84 27.81 -15.01
N PHE A 54 -14.10 27.48 -15.27
CA PHE A 54 -14.77 26.35 -14.63
C PHE A 54 -14.05 25.03 -14.92
N ILE A 55 -13.63 24.81 -16.17
CA ILE A 55 -12.88 23.61 -16.56
C ILE A 55 -11.51 23.57 -15.86
N ALA A 56 -10.78 24.68 -15.84
CA ALA A 56 -9.48 24.78 -15.20
C ALA A 56 -9.56 24.56 -13.68
N THR A 57 -10.56 25.15 -13.02
CA THR A 57 -10.78 24.99 -11.57
C THR A 57 -11.22 23.57 -11.24
N ALA A 58 -12.15 22.99 -12.00
CA ALA A 58 -12.59 21.61 -11.80
C ALA A 58 -11.44 20.61 -11.98
N LEU A 59 -10.64 20.78 -13.05
CA LEU A 59 -9.44 19.96 -13.26
C LEU A 59 -8.39 20.18 -12.17
N GLY A 60 -8.12 21.43 -11.77
CA GLY A 60 -7.13 21.73 -10.74
C GLY A 60 -7.48 21.11 -9.39
N ILE A 61 -8.72 21.30 -8.92
CA ILE A 61 -9.21 20.72 -7.66
C ILE A 61 -9.26 19.19 -7.78
N GLY A 62 -9.88 18.66 -8.83
CA GLY A 62 -10.01 17.21 -9.01
C GLY A 62 -8.66 16.51 -9.11
N PHE A 63 -7.75 17.04 -9.92
CA PHE A 63 -6.41 16.48 -10.12
C PHE A 63 -5.58 16.53 -8.83
N SER A 64 -5.55 17.67 -8.13
CA SER A 64 -4.78 17.79 -6.89
C SER A 64 -5.27 16.85 -5.79
N MET A 65 -6.59 16.71 -5.61
CA MET A 65 -7.17 15.78 -4.63
C MET A 65 -6.91 14.31 -4.98
N LEU A 66 -7.07 13.94 -6.26
CA LEU A 66 -6.75 12.58 -6.72
C LEU A 66 -5.27 12.26 -6.57
N LEU A 67 -4.40 13.21 -6.90
CA LEU A 67 -2.95 13.07 -6.75
C LEU A 67 -2.58 12.88 -5.27
N MET A 68 -3.11 13.72 -4.38
CA MET A 68 -2.89 13.61 -2.94
C MET A 68 -3.34 12.23 -2.41
N SER A 69 -4.53 11.78 -2.80
CA SER A 69 -5.05 10.46 -2.43
C SER A 69 -4.19 9.32 -2.98
N ALA A 70 -3.73 9.42 -4.23
CA ALA A 70 -2.89 8.41 -4.86
C ALA A 70 -1.57 8.27 -4.11
N LEU A 71 -0.90 9.41 -3.84
CA LEU A 71 0.36 9.44 -3.11
C LEU A 71 0.21 8.82 -1.71
N MET A 72 -0.83 9.22 -0.97
CA MET A 72 -1.09 8.65 0.35
C MET A 72 -1.33 7.13 0.27
N GLY A 73 -2.10 6.65 -0.71
CA GLY A 73 -2.36 5.22 -0.88
C GLY A 73 -1.12 4.43 -1.34
N LEU A 74 -0.24 5.03 -2.15
CA LEU A 74 1.06 4.46 -2.53
C LEU A 74 1.99 4.33 -1.31
N VAL A 75 1.99 5.32 -0.41
CA VAL A 75 2.74 5.25 0.86
C VAL A 75 2.26 4.07 1.72
N PHE A 76 0.95 3.84 1.83
CA PHE A 76 0.40 2.68 2.55
C PHE A 76 0.74 1.34 1.90
N LEU A 77 0.80 1.27 0.57
CA LEU A 77 1.29 0.08 -0.14
C LEU A 77 2.78 -0.15 0.12
N SER A 78 3.57 0.92 0.20
CA SER A 78 5.01 0.81 0.46
C SER A 78 5.33 0.23 1.83
N SER A 79 4.55 0.55 2.87
CA SER A 79 4.74 -0.02 4.21
C SER A 79 4.02 -1.35 4.42
N GLY A 80 2.85 -1.54 3.79
CA GLY A 80 2.00 -2.72 4.02
C GLY A 80 2.38 -4.00 3.27
N THR A 81 3.36 -3.98 2.36
CA THR A 81 3.80 -5.15 1.56
C THR A 81 4.77 -6.08 2.29
N GLY A 82 5.02 -5.87 3.58
CA GLY A 82 5.80 -6.79 4.40
C GLY A 82 7.31 -6.56 4.38
N HIS A 83 7.77 -5.38 3.95
CA HIS A 83 9.19 -5.01 4.02
C HIS A 83 9.72 -5.12 5.46
N ASP A 84 8.96 -4.60 6.43
CA ASP A 84 9.41 -4.54 7.84
C ASP A 84 9.13 -5.84 8.62
N ASN A 85 8.13 -6.63 8.21
CA ASN A 85 7.85 -7.95 8.80
C ASN A 85 8.91 -9.00 8.44
N SER A 86 9.75 -8.75 7.42
CA SER A 86 10.84 -9.65 7.03
C SER A 86 12.07 -9.58 7.96
N VAL A 87 12.07 -8.66 8.93
CA VAL A 87 13.21 -8.39 9.83
C VAL A 87 13.15 -9.20 11.13
N GLU A 88 12.05 -9.87 11.46
CA GLU A 88 11.87 -10.57 12.76
C GLU A 88 12.55 -11.95 12.90
N HIS A 89 13.39 -12.39 11.94
CA HIS A 89 14.00 -13.72 12.00
C HIS A 89 15.54 -13.79 11.95
N ASN A 90 16.25 -12.69 12.23
CA ASN A 90 17.74 -12.73 12.30
C ASN A 90 18.34 -12.26 13.63
N LEU A 91 17.53 -11.84 14.61
CA LEU A 91 18.07 -11.41 15.91
C LEU A 91 18.52 -12.59 16.78
N ASP A 92 17.87 -13.75 16.65
CA ASP A 92 18.25 -14.98 17.37
C ASP A 92 19.63 -15.53 16.94
N ASP A 93 20.10 -15.19 15.74
CA ASP A 93 21.42 -15.58 15.22
C ASP A 93 22.53 -14.57 15.59
N LEU A 94 22.15 -13.37 16.05
CA LEU A 94 23.04 -12.29 16.48
C LEU A 94 23.12 -12.14 18.00
N ASP A 95 22.30 -12.88 18.74
CA ASP A 95 22.38 -12.98 20.20
C ASP A 95 23.67 -13.73 20.60
N PRO A 96 24.66 -13.07 21.22
CA PRO A 96 25.91 -13.71 21.63
C PRO A 96 25.71 -14.80 22.70
N ASP A 97 24.53 -14.83 23.35
CA ASP A 97 24.16 -15.82 24.35
C ASP A 97 23.30 -16.97 23.78
N ALA A 98 23.05 -16.99 22.45
CA ALA A 98 22.28 -18.04 21.79
C ALA A 98 22.93 -19.43 21.96
N LYS A 99 22.19 -20.35 22.59
CA LYS A 99 22.69 -21.72 22.81
C LYS A 99 22.86 -22.47 21.48
N PRO A 100 24.03 -23.07 21.20
CA PRO A 100 24.23 -23.85 19.99
C PRO A 100 23.20 -24.99 19.89
N LYS A 101 22.40 -25.01 18.81
CA LYS A 101 21.49 -26.13 18.53
C LYS A 101 22.32 -27.40 18.29
N ASP A 102 22.27 -28.33 19.24
CA ASP A 102 22.97 -29.62 19.16
C ASP A 102 22.38 -30.48 18.04
N ARG A 103 22.99 -30.43 16.86
CA ARG A 103 22.59 -31.20 15.66
C ARG A 103 22.77 -32.72 15.82
N ARG A 104 23.41 -33.21 16.90
CA ARG A 104 23.68 -34.64 17.09
C ARG A 104 22.44 -35.48 17.38
N LYS A 105 21.33 -34.88 17.83
CA LYS A 105 20.09 -35.62 18.10
C LYS A 105 19.18 -35.83 16.88
N LEU A 106 19.49 -35.21 15.74
CA LEU A 106 18.66 -35.33 14.53
C LEU A 106 18.94 -36.63 13.75
N GLY A 107 20.19 -37.11 13.77
CA GLY A 107 20.62 -38.28 12.97
C GLY A 107 20.35 -39.66 13.59
N TRP A 108 19.77 -39.75 14.80
CA TRP A 108 19.61 -41.04 15.50
C TRP A 108 18.25 -41.72 15.27
N LYS A 109 17.21 -40.99 14.85
CA LYS A 109 15.85 -41.55 14.76
C LYS A 109 15.50 -42.23 13.44
N GLU A 110 16.30 -42.05 12.38
CA GLU A 110 16.00 -42.62 11.05
C GLU A 110 16.60 -44.02 10.82
N GLY A 111 17.44 -44.50 11.75
CA GLY A 111 18.11 -45.80 11.65
C GLY A 111 17.54 -46.90 12.55
N ALA A 112 16.50 -46.62 13.36
CA ALA A 112 15.97 -47.57 14.35
C ALA A 112 14.70 -48.32 13.92
N GLU A 113 14.15 -48.01 12.73
CA GLU A 113 12.97 -48.69 12.18
C GLU A 113 13.24 -49.30 10.79
N ARG A 114 14.31 -50.09 10.67
CA ARG A 114 14.52 -51.01 9.55
C ARG A 114 15.02 -52.34 10.06
#